data_AF-A0A959QBS4-F1
#
_entry.id   AF-A0A959QBS4-F1
#
_cell.length_a   1.000
_cell.length_b   1.000
_cell.length_c   1.000
_cell.angle_alpha   90.00
_cell.angle_beta   90.00
_cell.angle_gamma   90.00
#
_symmetry.space_group_name_H-M   'P 1'
#
loop_
_entity.id
_entity.type
_entity.pdbx_description
1 polymer ?
#
loop_
_entity_poly.entity_id
_entity_poly.type
_entity_poly.pdbx_seq_one_letter_code
_entity_poly.pdbx_strand_id
1 'polypeptide(L)'
;AFAGSGAGLPKYEVLLQQLRRAYPDLAGLSLPEAETRTIETPVRPVEWPLAVRRYRDQGPPYSQLSGFNDRAALFYRHGRQAELVIEPFQSLPLTPAASAALVQSPDQRRQLPRFHAGDCTACGLCTTICPEMALPSLALNLEALLKGAMEISARRGQPASSLTPLVKNLATLANRAAERASAEDVKTLAERLLAAFDDLSKQMNLSEEKLEEGKKDLSV
;
A
#
# COMPACT_ATOMS: atom_id res chain seq x y z
N ALA A 1 -4.31 -21.00 3.47
CA ALA A 1 -5.36 -20.01 3.16
C ALA A 1 -5.99 -19.57 4.47
N PHE A 2 -5.89 -18.29 4.84
CA PHE A 2 -6.47 -17.76 6.07
C PHE A 2 -7.88 -17.27 5.78
N ALA A 3 -8.86 -18.16 5.89
CA ALA A 3 -10.27 -17.85 5.84
C ALA A 3 -10.87 -18.21 7.21
N GLY A 4 -10.86 -17.25 8.14
CA GLY A 4 -11.40 -17.44 9.48
C GLY A 4 -11.87 -16.10 10.02
N SER A 5 -13.18 -15.94 10.13
CA SER A 5 -13.90 -14.74 10.58
C SER A 5 -13.97 -14.61 12.13
N GLY A 6 -13.02 -15.18 12.86
CA GLY A 6 -13.13 -15.36 14.32
C GLY A 6 -12.28 -14.44 15.19
N ALA A 7 -11.17 -13.89 14.69
CA ALA A 7 -10.24 -13.17 15.55
C ALA A 7 -9.48 -12.08 14.82
N GLY A 8 -9.31 -10.93 15.47
CA GLY A 8 -8.48 -9.85 14.95
C GLY A 8 -7.01 -10.25 14.73
N LEU A 9 -6.53 -11.35 15.34
CA LEU A 9 -5.11 -11.74 15.39
C LEU A 9 -4.85 -13.22 15.06
N PRO A 10 -5.11 -13.67 13.83
CA PRO A 10 -5.03 -15.08 13.46
C PRO A 10 -3.64 -15.69 13.66
N LYS A 11 -2.56 -14.92 13.44
CA LYS A 11 -1.19 -15.42 13.66
C LYS A 11 -0.83 -15.57 15.13
N TYR A 12 -1.35 -14.69 15.98
CA TYR A 12 -1.13 -14.75 17.42
C TYR A 12 -1.78 -16.01 18.01
N GLU A 13 -2.99 -16.34 17.57
CA GLU A 13 -3.69 -17.55 18.01
C GLU A 13 -2.94 -18.82 17.62
N VAL A 14 -2.41 -18.87 16.40
CA VAL A 14 -1.57 -20.00 15.94
C VAL A 14 -0.33 -20.14 16.81
N LEU A 15 0.34 -19.03 17.15
CA LEU A 15 1.50 -19.05 18.04
C LEU A 15 1.14 -19.59 19.43
N LEU A 16 0.05 -19.11 20.03
CA LEU A 16 -0.43 -19.61 21.32
C LEU A 16 -0.73 -21.11 21.28
N GLN A 17 -1.36 -21.60 20.20
CA GLN A 17 -1.61 -23.02 20.02
C GLN A 17 -0.30 -23.82 19.91
N GLN A 18 0.71 -23.31 19.20
CA GLN A 18 2.01 -23.96 19.09
C GLN A 18 2.72 -24.03 20.44
N LEU A 19 2.72 -22.93 21.20
CA LEU A 19 3.34 -22.89 22.54
C LEU A 19 2.66 -23.86 23.51
N ARG A 20 1.32 -23.92 23.53
CA ARG A 20 0.57 -24.89 24.35
C ARG A 20 0.89 -26.34 24.00
N ARG A 21 1.13 -26.64 22.72
CA ARG A 21 1.53 -27.98 22.28
C ARG A 21 2.97 -28.31 22.66
N ALA A 22 3.88 -27.33 22.57
CA ALA A 22 5.29 -27.52 22.87
C ALA A 22 5.58 -27.62 24.38
N TYR A 23 4.78 -26.91 25.20
CA TYR A 23 4.98 -26.82 26.64
C TYR A 23 3.66 -27.10 27.39
N PRO A 24 3.20 -28.37 27.41
CA PRO A 24 1.93 -28.74 28.04
C PRO A 24 1.90 -28.44 29.55
N ASP A 25 3.04 -28.54 30.22
CA ASP A 25 3.16 -28.34 31.67
C ASP A 25 3.03 -26.87 32.11
N LEU A 26 3.13 -25.93 31.16
CA LEU A 26 2.91 -24.50 31.41
C LEU A 26 1.43 -24.11 31.28
N ALA A 27 0.58 -24.99 30.73
CA ALA A 27 -0.82 -24.71 30.55
C ALA A 27 -1.55 -24.67 31.90
N GLY A 28 -1.88 -23.46 32.37
CA GLY A 28 -2.58 -23.23 33.65
C GLY A 28 -1.78 -22.43 34.68
N LEU A 29 -0.50 -22.19 34.43
CA LEU A 29 0.30 -21.25 35.21
C LEU A 29 0.02 -19.83 34.69
N SER A 30 -0.89 -19.13 35.35
CA SER A 30 -1.13 -17.69 35.12
C SER A 30 -0.49 -16.87 36.23
N LEU A 31 0.10 -15.74 35.86
CA LEU A 31 0.42 -14.71 36.84
C LEU A 31 -0.90 -14.03 37.24
N PRO A 32 -1.08 -13.64 38.51
CA PRO A 32 -2.25 -12.87 38.92
C PRO A 32 -2.26 -11.55 38.15
N GLU A 33 -3.28 -11.35 37.31
CA GLU A 33 -3.54 -10.09 36.62
C GLU A 33 -3.98 -9.03 37.64
N ALA A 34 -3.27 -7.92 37.72
CA ALA A 34 -3.84 -6.71 38.32
C ALA A 34 -4.98 -6.22 37.42
N GLU A 35 -6.12 -5.82 38.00
CA GLU A 35 -7.30 -5.37 37.26
C GLU A 35 -6.97 -4.22 36.29
N THR A 36 -6.67 -4.56 35.03
CA THR A 36 -6.53 -3.58 33.95
C THR A 36 -7.91 -3.29 33.39
N ARG A 37 -8.32 -2.02 33.44
CA ARG A 37 -9.54 -1.53 32.78
C ARG A 37 -9.50 -1.91 31.30
N THR A 38 -10.38 -2.79 30.88
CA THR A 38 -10.62 -3.12 29.48
C THR A 38 -11.25 -1.91 28.80
N ILE A 39 -10.44 -1.21 27.99
CA ILE A 39 -10.97 -0.22 27.06
C ILE A 39 -11.44 -1.00 25.82
N GLU A 40 -12.76 -1.06 25.62
CA GLU A 40 -13.33 -1.61 24.39
C GLU A 40 -12.81 -0.81 23.19
N THR A 41 -11.84 -1.40 22.49
CA THR A 41 -11.24 -0.80 21.30
C THR A 41 -11.91 -1.43 20.09
N PRO A 42 -12.50 -0.66 19.17
CA PRO A 42 -13.17 -1.22 18.01
C PRO A 42 -12.19 -2.07 17.18
N VAL A 43 -12.55 -3.33 16.97
CA VAL A 43 -11.80 -4.27 16.13
C VAL A 43 -12.01 -3.84 14.68
N ARG A 44 -11.07 -3.04 14.16
CA ARG A 44 -11.00 -2.80 12.72
C ARG A 44 -10.38 -4.02 12.04
N PRO A 45 -10.85 -4.40 10.84
CA PRO A 45 -10.22 -5.48 10.07
C PRO A 45 -8.73 -5.16 9.91
N VAL A 46 -7.88 -6.12 10.27
CA VAL A 46 -6.43 -5.98 10.22
C VAL A 46 -5.99 -6.06 8.76
N GLU A 47 -6.06 -4.93 8.06
CA GLU A 47 -5.36 -4.79 6.80
C GLU A 47 -3.86 -4.68 7.08
N TRP A 48 -3.09 -5.54 6.40
CA TRP A 48 -1.64 -5.56 6.55
C TRP A 48 -1.05 -4.20 6.16
N PRO A 49 -0.27 -3.54 7.05
CA PRO A 49 0.32 -2.25 6.72
C PRO A 49 1.12 -2.34 5.42
N LEU A 50 0.99 -1.33 4.55
CA LEU A 50 1.70 -1.29 3.27
C LEU A 50 3.21 -1.48 3.45
N ALA A 51 3.77 -0.96 4.55
CA ALA A 51 5.17 -1.16 4.91
C ALA A 51 5.54 -2.64 5.00
N VAL A 52 4.73 -3.46 5.68
CA VAL A 52 4.96 -4.91 5.79
C VAL A 52 4.90 -5.58 4.41
N ARG A 53 3.95 -5.19 3.57
CA ARG A 53 3.81 -5.72 2.20
C ARG A 53 4.99 -5.34 1.31
N ARG A 54 5.60 -4.16 1.51
CA ARG A 54 6.74 -3.67 0.73
C ARG A 54 8.08 -4.22 1.21
N TYR A 55 8.28 -4.35 2.52
CA TYR A 55 9.59 -4.69 3.10
C TYR A 55 9.98 -6.16 2.95
N ARG A 56 9.11 -7.00 2.34
CA ARG A 56 9.32 -8.43 2.02
C ARG A 56 10.26 -9.11 3.00
N ASP A 57 9.73 -9.66 4.09
CA ASP A 57 10.54 -10.18 5.20
C ASP A 57 11.65 -11.12 4.74
N GLN A 58 12.88 -10.60 4.74
CA GLN A 58 14.10 -11.35 4.47
C GLN A 58 15.02 -11.26 5.68
N GLY A 59 15.90 -12.26 5.79
CA GLY A 59 16.84 -12.36 6.89
C GLY A 59 16.26 -12.99 8.16
N PRO A 60 17.00 -12.90 9.27
CA PRO A 60 16.67 -13.61 10.50
C PRO A 60 15.39 -13.08 11.16
N PRO A 61 14.67 -13.88 11.96
CA PRO A 61 13.34 -13.53 12.49
C PRO A 61 13.27 -12.21 13.28
N TYR A 62 14.37 -11.77 13.90
CA TYR A 62 14.43 -10.52 14.66
C TYR A 62 14.51 -9.26 13.78
N SER A 63 14.81 -9.39 12.49
CA SER A 63 14.83 -8.27 11.54
C SER A 63 13.57 -8.19 10.67
N GLN A 64 12.66 -9.16 10.80
CA GLN A 64 11.46 -9.25 9.98
C GLN A 64 10.38 -8.28 10.47
N LEU A 65 9.87 -7.45 9.55
CA LEU A 65 8.90 -6.41 9.87
C LEU A 65 7.50 -6.99 10.12
N SER A 66 7.10 -8.05 9.41
CA SER A 66 5.83 -8.73 9.71
C SER A 66 5.84 -9.39 11.08
N GLY A 67 6.93 -10.09 11.42
CA GLY A 67 7.08 -10.75 12.71
C GLY A 67 6.97 -9.75 13.85
N PHE A 68 7.65 -8.60 13.73
CA PHE A 68 7.54 -7.52 14.71
C PHE A 68 6.16 -6.87 14.74
N ASN A 69 5.51 -6.68 13.61
CA ASN A 69 4.12 -6.20 13.55
C ASN A 69 3.19 -7.11 14.37
N ASP A 70 3.30 -8.42 14.15
CA ASP A 70 2.41 -9.42 14.74
C ASP A 70 2.70 -9.66 16.23
N ARG A 71 3.97 -9.56 16.65
CA ARG A 71 4.42 -9.85 18.03
C ARG A 71 4.45 -8.64 18.94
N ALA A 72 4.51 -7.43 18.39
CA ALA A 72 4.68 -6.20 19.18
C ALA A 72 3.80 -5.07 18.66
N ALA A 73 4.07 -4.55 17.44
CA ALA A 73 3.52 -3.25 17.02
C ALA A 73 1.99 -3.21 17.05
N LEU A 74 1.33 -4.31 16.69
CA LEU A 74 -0.12 -4.40 16.72
C LEU A 74 -0.67 -4.21 18.14
N PHE A 75 -0.10 -4.88 19.14
CA PHE A 75 -0.57 -4.80 20.52
C PHE A 75 -0.43 -3.39 21.08
N TYR A 76 0.70 -2.73 20.80
CA TYR A 76 0.90 -1.32 21.18
C TYR A 76 -0.09 -0.39 20.49
N ARG A 77 -0.36 -0.58 19.19
CA ARG A 77 -1.30 0.25 18.43
C ARG A 77 -2.75 0.13 18.94
N HIS A 78 -3.12 -1.03 19.49
CA HIS A 78 -4.46 -1.29 19.99
C HIS A 78 -4.58 -1.21 21.53
N GLY A 79 -3.54 -0.78 22.25
CA GLY A 79 -3.57 -0.70 23.72
C GLY A 79 -3.71 -2.06 24.42
N ARG A 80 -3.25 -3.15 23.79
CA ARG A 80 -3.35 -4.53 24.26
C ARG A 80 -2.00 -5.06 24.75
N GLN A 81 -1.18 -4.23 25.39
CA GLN A 81 0.18 -4.60 25.82
C GLN A 81 0.18 -5.72 26.86
N ALA A 82 -0.87 -5.83 27.68
CA ALA A 82 -1.04 -6.92 28.65
C ALA A 82 -1.15 -8.29 27.99
N GLU A 83 -1.51 -8.36 26.70
CA GLU A 83 -1.66 -9.61 25.95
C GLU A 83 -0.38 -10.00 25.19
N LEU A 84 0.74 -9.31 25.41
CA LEU A 84 2.02 -9.66 24.81
C LEU A 84 2.53 -10.99 25.38
N VAL A 85 2.78 -11.96 24.49
CA VAL A 85 3.49 -13.20 24.85
C VAL A 85 4.98 -12.95 24.82
N ILE A 86 5.65 -13.27 25.93
CA ILE A 86 7.12 -13.20 26.04
C ILE A 86 7.74 -14.24 25.10
N GLU A 87 8.60 -13.78 24.18
CA GLU A 87 9.32 -14.61 23.22
C GLU A 87 10.79 -14.15 23.12
N PRO A 88 11.77 -15.02 22.77
CA PRO A 88 13.19 -14.64 22.78
C PRO A 88 13.55 -13.45 21.88
N PHE A 89 12.77 -13.15 20.85
CA PHE A 89 13.04 -12.00 19.99
C PHE A 89 12.64 -10.66 20.62
N GLN A 90 11.72 -10.67 21.61
CA GLN A 90 11.32 -9.46 22.34
C GLN A 90 12.34 -9.08 23.43
N SER A 91 13.17 -10.01 23.90
CA SER A 91 14.24 -9.73 24.86
C SER A 91 15.50 -9.16 24.20
N LEU A 92 15.55 -9.15 22.87
CA LEU A 92 16.63 -8.49 22.14
C LEU A 92 16.37 -6.97 22.10
N PRO A 93 17.37 -6.12 22.39
CA PRO A 93 17.25 -4.66 22.28
C PRO A 93 17.36 -4.20 20.82
N LEU A 94 16.60 -4.85 19.92
CA LEU A 94 16.62 -4.63 18.49
C LEU A 94 15.22 -4.29 17.99
N THR A 95 15.14 -3.32 17.07
CA THR A 95 13.90 -2.96 16.39
C THR A 95 14.13 -3.07 14.89
N PRO A 96 13.25 -3.75 14.14
CA PRO A 96 13.39 -3.83 12.69
C PRO A 96 13.36 -2.46 12.02
N ALA A 97 14.08 -2.36 10.90
CA ALA A 97 13.99 -1.22 10.00
C ALA A 97 12.54 -1.02 9.52
N ALA A 98 12.14 0.23 9.30
CA ALA A 98 10.79 0.65 8.90
C ALA A 98 9.65 0.35 9.89
N SER A 99 9.95 -0.04 11.13
CA SER A 99 8.97 -0.22 12.22
C SER A 99 8.15 1.03 12.54
N ALA A 100 8.70 2.24 12.35
CA ALA A 100 7.98 3.51 12.51
C ALA A 100 6.71 3.61 11.62
N ALA A 101 6.67 2.90 10.49
CA ALA A 101 5.50 2.87 9.62
C ALA A 101 4.33 2.03 10.18
N LEU A 102 4.56 1.24 11.23
CA LEU A 102 3.52 0.39 11.86
C LEU A 102 2.71 1.13 12.93
N VAL A 103 3.30 2.18 13.50
CA VAL A 103 2.73 2.97 14.60
C VAL A 103 2.40 4.35 14.03
N GLN A 104 1.23 4.46 13.40
CA GLN A 104 0.70 5.74 12.91
C GLN A 104 -0.43 6.18 13.84
N SER A 105 -0.35 7.41 14.35
CA SER A 105 -1.36 8.04 15.21
C SER A 105 -2.05 9.17 14.45
N PRO A 106 -2.95 8.87 13.49
CA PRO A 106 -3.60 9.90 12.68
C PRO A 106 -4.38 10.90 13.54
N ASP A 107 -4.87 10.48 14.71
CA ASP A 107 -5.67 11.30 15.64
C ASP A 107 -4.90 12.50 16.21
N GLN A 108 -3.57 12.50 16.13
CA GLN A 108 -2.75 13.64 16.57
C GLN A 108 -2.67 14.75 15.52
N ARG A 109 -3.03 14.49 14.25
CA ARG A 109 -2.93 15.47 13.16
C ARG A 109 -4.20 16.30 13.08
N ARG A 110 -4.14 17.56 13.51
CA ARG A 110 -5.29 18.50 13.43
C ARG A 110 -5.53 19.05 12.02
N GLN A 111 -4.49 19.11 11.20
CA GLN A 111 -4.54 19.64 9.84
C GLN A 111 -3.69 18.76 8.92
N LEU A 112 -4.15 18.59 7.69
CA LEU A 112 -3.43 17.88 6.64
C LEU A 112 -3.26 18.80 5.43
N PRO A 113 -2.09 18.78 4.77
CA PRO A 113 -1.88 19.56 3.55
C PRO A 113 -2.82 19.06 2.44
N ARG A 114 -3.39 19.99 1.69
CA ARG A 114 -4.15 19.71 0.48
C ARG A 114 -3.25 19.88 -0.74
N PHE A 115 -3.13 18.82 -1.54
CA PHE A 115 -2.36 18.89 -2.78
C PHE A 115 -3.18 19.55 -3.90
N HIS A 116 -2.63 20.63 -4.48
CA HIS A 116 -3.22 21.34 -5.62
C HIS A 116 -2.34 21.12 -6.85
N ALA A 117 -2.78 20.25 -7.76
CA ALA A 117 -1.98 19.84 -8.91
C ALA A 117 -1.63 21.00 -9.86
N GLY A 118 -2.55 21.95 -10.05
CA GLY A 118 -2.34 23.11 -10.93
C GLY A 118 -1.29 24.11 -10.43
N ASP A 119 -1.03 24.14 -9.12
CA ASP A 119 -0.04 25.03 -8.50
C ASP A 119 1.30 24.33 -8.26
N CYS A 120 1.39 23.03 -8.56
CA CYS A 120 2.57 22.22 -8.29
C CYS A 120 3.65 22.46 -9.35
N THR A 121 4.79 23.02 -8.93
CA THR A 121 5.96 23.22 -9.80
C THR A 121 6.88 22.00 -9.89
N ALA A 122 6.52 20.88 -9.26
CA ALA A 122 7.35 19.68 -9.13
C ALA A 122 8.75 19.94 -8.50
N CYS A 123 8.89 21.00 -7.68
CA CYS A 123 10.16 21.37 -7.07
C CYS A 123 10.65 20.45 -5.94
N GLY A 124 9.80 19.56 -5.41
CA GLY A 124 10.15 18.64 -4.33
C GLY A 124 10.32 19.26 -2.94
N LEU A 125 10.17 20.59 -2.79
CA LEU A 125 10.33 21.28 -1.50
C LEU A 125 9.42 20.73 -0.41
N CYS A 126 8.19 20.33 -0.77
CA CYS A 126 7.24 19.72 0.16
C CYS A 126 7.74 18.39 0.73
N THR A 127 8.51 17.61 -0.03
CA THR A 127 9.15 16.39 0.45
C THR A 127 10.33 16.72 1.36
N THR A 128 11.19 17.65 0.96
CA THR A 128 12.42 18.00 1.70
C THR A 128 12.13 18.65 3.05
N ILE A 129 11.10 19.49 3.15
CA ILE A 129 10.75 20.18 4.39
C ILE A 129 9.97 19.30 5.37
N CYS A 130 9.42 18.17 4.91
CA CYS A 130 8.59 17.31 5.74
C CYS A 130 9.45 16.53 6.75
N PRO A 131 9.34 16.80 8.07
CA PRO A 131 10.21 16.17 9.06
C PRO A 131 9.96 14.65 9.20
N GLU A 132 8.76 14.19 8.85
CA GLU A 132 8.35 12.78 8.92
C GLU A 132 8.38 12.07 7.55
N MET A 133 8.77 12.78 6.47
CA MET A 133 8.74 12.26 5.10
C MET A 133 7.35 11.74 4.66
N ALA A 134 6.28 12.33 5.21
CA ALA A 134 4.89 11.95 4.95
C ALA A 134 4.37 12.41 3.57
N LEU A 135 5.11 13.27 2.86
CA LEU A 135 4.78 13.79 1.54
C LEU A 135 5.83 13.36 0.49
N PRO A 136 5.91 12.07 0.13
CA PRO A 136 6.88 11.59 -0.83
C PRO A 136 6.53 12.06 -2.25
N SER A 137 7.53 12.54 -2.98
CA SER A 137 7.43 12.76 -4.42
C SER A 137 7.41 11.42 -5.17
N LEU A 138 6.61 11.32 -6.23
CA LEU A 138 6.48 10.11 -7.04
C LEU A 138 6.73 10.42 -8.50
N ALA A 139 7.70 9.72 -9.10
CA ALA A 139 7.96 9.74 -10.53
C ALA A 139 7.68 8.34 -11.10
N LEU A 140 6.86 8.27 -12.16
CA LEU A 140 6.48 7.03 -12.81
C LEU A 140 6.73 7.14 -14.31
N ASN A 141 7.19 6.04 -14.91
CA ASN A 141 7.09 5.87 -16.36
C ASN A 141 5.60 5.76 -16.73
N LEU A 142 5.19 6.44 -17.80
CA LEU A 142 3.82 6.39 -18.31
C LEU A 142 3.35 4.96 -18.61
N GLU A 143 4.23 4.09 -19.13
CA GLU A 143 3.90 2.67 -19.34
C GLU A 143 3.56 1.96 -18.03
N ALA A 144 4.34 2.22 -16.97
CA ALA A 144 4.13 1.63 -15.65
C ALA A 144 2.85 2.18 -15.00
N LEU A 145 2.55 3.46 -15.19
CA LEU A 145 1.31 4.09 -14.74
C LEU A 145 0.09 3.43 -15.39
N LEU A 146 0.10 3.26 -16.72
CA LEU A 146 -0.99 2.62 -17.46
C LEU A 146 -1.19 1.17 -17.04
N LYS A 147 -0.11 0.38 -16.93
CA LYS A 147 -0.20 -1.02 -16.45
C LYS A 147 -0.78 -1.11 -15.04
N GLY A 148 -0.33 -0.24 -14.12
CA GLY A 148 -0.89 -0.17 -12.78
C GLY A 148 -2.37 0.19 -12.76
N ALA A 149 -2.80 1.13 -13.60
CA ALA A 149 -4.21 1.49 -13.74
C ALA A 149 -5.05 0.31 -14.27
N MET A 150 -4.55 -0.40 -15.29
CA MET A 150 -5.20 -1.60 -15.82
C MET A 150 -5.34 -2.72 -14.79
N GLU A 151 -4.31 -2.96 -13.98
CA GLU A 151 -4.37 -3.95 -12.89
C GLU A 151 -5.41 -3.57 -11.82
N ILE A 152 -5.51 -2.29 -11.47
CA ILE A 152 -6.52 -1.79 -10.53
C ILE A 152 -7.92 -1.94 -11.12
N SER A 153 -8.11 -1.59 -12.39
CA SER A 153 -9.39 -1.72 -13.10
C SER A 153 -9.84 -3.18 -13.20
N ALA A 154 -8.92 -4.10 -13.51
CA ALA A 154 -9.19 -5.54 -13.54
C ALA A 154 -9.65 -6.07 -12.17
N ARG A 155 -9.01 -5.64 -11.08
CA ARG A 155 -9.43 -6.00 -9.71
C ARG A 155 -10.82 -5.48 -9.34
N ARG A 156 -11.28 -4.41 -10.01
CA ARG A 156 -12.64 -3.86 -9.85
C ARG A 156 -13.67 -4.50 -10.80
N GLY A 157 -13.28 -5.53 -11.55
CA GLY A 157 -14.16 -6.23 -12.50
C GLY A 157 -14.31 -5.55 -13.85
N GLN A 158 -13.48 -4.53 -14.16
CA GLN A 158 -13.48 -3.80 -15.43
C GLN A 158 -12.11 -3.94 -16.10
N PRO A 159 -11.76 -5.13 -16.66
CA PRO A 159 -10.46 -5.31 -17.29
C PRO A 159 -10.38 -4.50 -18.60
N ALA A 160 -9.37 -3.63 -18.71
CA ALA A 160 -9.06 -2.89 -19.93
C ALA A 160 -8.31 -3.76 -20.95
N SER A 161 -8.91 -4.89 -21.34
CA SER A 161 -8.25 -5.91 -22.16
C SER A 161 -7.84 -5.40 -23.54
N SER A 162 -8.62 -4.47 -24.11
CA SER A 162 -8.37 -3.90 -25.45
C SER A 162 -7.06 -3.10 -25.50
N LEU A 163 -6.66 -2.48 -24.37
CA LEU A 163 -5.45 -1.68 -24.27
C LEU A 163 -4.18 -2.52 -24.08
N THR A 164 -4.28 -3.77 -23.61
CA THR A 164 -3.12 -4.63 -23.29
C THR A 164 -2.06 -4.68 -24.38
N PRO A 165 -2.38 -4.93 -25.66
CA PRO A 165 -1.38 -4.94 -26.73
C PRO A 165 -0.88 -3.54 -27.13
N LEU A 166 -1.61 -2.48 -26.76
CA LEU A 166 -1.37 -1.11 -27.22
C LEU A 166 -0.57 -0.26 -26.21
N VAL A 167 -0.57 -0.63 -24.93
CA VAL A 167 -0.03 0.18 -23.81
C VAL A 167 1.40 0.69 -24.06
N LYS A 168 2.29 -0.15 -24.57
CA LYS A 168 3.69 0.25 -24.83
C LYS A 168 3.78 1.32 -25.92
N ASN A 169 3.04 1.15 -27.01
CA ASN A 169 3.02 2.08 -28.13
C ASN A 169 2.32 3.38 -27.74
N LEU A 170 1.22 3.29 -27.00
CA LEU A 170 0.48 4.43 -26.46
C LEU A 170 1.37 5.27 -25.54
N ALA A 171 2.08 4.64 -24.59
CA ALA A 171 3.02 5.33 -23.71
C ALA A 171 4.14 6.04 -24.49
N THR A 172 4.67 5.37 -25.53
CA THR A 172 5.74 5.94 -26.37
C THR A 172 5.24 7.16 -27.16
N LEU A 173 4.06 7.09 -27.77
CA LEU A 173 3.49 8.20 -28.52
C LEU A 173 3.12 9.38 -27.62
N ALA A 174 2.52 9.09 -26.46
CA ALA A 174 2.17 10.11 -25.48
C ALA A 174 3.42 10.84 -24.94
N ASN A 175 4.51 10.11 -24.66
CA ASN A 175 5.79 10.73 -24.24
C ASN A 175 6.40 11.59 -25.35
N ARG A 176 6.44 11.09 -26.59
CA ARG A 176 6.95 11.87 -27.75
C ARG A 176 6.13 13.12 -28.00
N ALA A 177 4.82 13.03 -27.82
CA ALA A 177 3.97 14.19 -27.90
C ALA A 177 4.38 15.16 -26.78
N ALA A 178 4.55 14.69 -25.54
CA ALA A 178 4.92 15.51 -24.39
C ALA A 178 6.23 16.28 -24.57
N GLU A 179 7.25 15.65 -25.17
CA GLU A 179 8.52 16.31 -25.49
C GLU A 179 8.39 17.46 -26.50
N ARG A 180 7.39 17.44 -27.38
CA ARG A 180 7.17 18.46 -28.42
C ARG A 180 6.24 19.59 -27.99
N ALA A 181 5.50 19.40 -26.91
CA ALA A 181 4.60 20.43 -26.40
C ALA A 181 5.38 21.43 -25.54
N SER A 182 4.99 22.70 -25.58
CA SER A 182 5.47 23.65 -24.59
C SER A 182 4.85 23.33 -23.23
N ALA A 183 5.49 23.79 -22.13
CA ALA A 183 4.97 23.58 -20.78
C ALA A 183 3.56 24.17 -20.57
N GLU A 184 3.15 25.12 -21.42
CA GLU A 184 1.84 25.80 -21.38
C GLU A 184 0.75 25.03 -22.12
N ASP A 185 1.11 24.10 -23.02
CA ASP A 185 0.17 23.36 -23.88
C ASP A 185 -0.46 22.12 -23.22
N VAL A 186 0.02 21.71 -22.03
CA VAL A 186 -0.38 20.43 -21.42
C VAL A 186 -1.06 20.67 -20.08
N LYS A 187 -2.40 20.72 -20.09
CA LYS A 187 -3.18 20.93 -18.86
C LYS A 187 -3.50 19.63 -18.13
N THR A 188 -3.77 18.53 -18.84
CA THR A 188 -4.09 17.24 -18.22
C THR A 188 -3.49 16.04 -18.93
N LEU A 189 -3.19 14.97 -18.17
CA LEU A 189 -2.74 13.70 -18.72
C LEU A 189 -3.83 12.99 -19.52
N ALA A 190 -5.10 13.12 -19.12
CA ALA A 190 -6.23 12.44 -19.75
C ALA A 190 -6.43 12.88 -21.21
N GLU A 191 -6.46 14.20 -21.46
CA GLU A 191 -6.53 14.76 -22.81
C GLU A 191 -5.36 14.27 -23.68
N ARG A 192 -4.17 14.16 -23.07
CA ARG A 192 -2.97 13.71 -23.77
C ARG A 192 -3.03 12.25 -24.18
N LEU A 193 -3.56 11.40 -23.31
CA LEU A 193 -3.70 9.97 -23.58
C LEU A 193 -4.74 9.72 -24.68
N LEU A 194 -5.86 10.44 -24.67
CA LEU A 194 -6.88 10.34 -25.72
C LEU A 194 -6.34 10.77 -27.09
N ALA A 195 -5.64 11.91 -27.16
CA ALA A 195 -5.01 12.37 -28.40
C ALA A 195 -3.96 11.38 -28.91
N ALA A 196 -3.11 10.84 -28.02
CA ALA A 196 -2.11 9.85 -28.38
C ALA A 196 -2.75 8.52 -28.85
N PHE A 197 -3.90 8.15 -28.31
CA PHE A 197 -4.67 6.98 -28.74
C PHE A 197 -5.29 7.17 -30.14
N ASP A 198 -5.81 8.36 -30.43
CA ASP A 198 -6.31 8.69 -31.77
C ASP A 198 -5.20 8.67 -32.84
N ASP A 199 -3.99 9.10 -32.49
CA ASP A 199 -2.83 9.01 -33.39
C ASP A 199 -2.37 7.56 -33.58
N LEU A 200 -2.38 6.77 -32.50
CA LEU A 200 -2.04 5.35 -32.54
C LEU A 200 -3.02 4.57 -33.41
N SER A 201 -4.31 4.85 -33.30
CA SER A 201 -5.36 4.15 -34.03
C SER A 201 -5.24 4.36 -35.54
N LYS A 202 -4.89 5.59 -35.96
CA LYS A 202 -4.57 5.92 -37.36
C LYS A 202 -3.31 5.20 -37.85
N GLN A 203 -2.24 5.15 -37.06
CA GLN A 203 -0.99 4.47 -37.44
C GLN A 203 -1.15 2.95 -37.57
N MET A 204 -1.96 2.35 -36.71
CA MET A 204 -2.18 0.90 -36.68
C MET A 204 -3.37 0.42 -37.52
N ASN A 205 -4.11 1.36 -38.15
CA ASN A 205 -5.32 1.08 -38.92
C ASN A 205 -6.31 0.18 -38.14
N LEU A 206 -6.59 0.56 -36.88
CA LEU A 206 -7.50 -0.17 -36.00
C LEU A 206 -8.94 -0.13 -36.55
N SER A 207 -9.69 -1.22 -36.35
CA SER A 207 -11.12 -1.24 -36.68
C SER A 207 -11.91 -0.28 -35.78
N GLU A 208 -13.04 0.23 -36.28
CA GLU A 208 -13.93 1.14 -35.53
C GLU A 208 -14.36 0.54 -34.19
N GLU A 209 -14.66 -0.76 -34.15
CA GLU A 209 -14.98 -1.50 -32.93
C GLU A 209 -13.86 -1.42 -31.87
N LYS A 210 -12.60 -1.62 -32.27
CA LYS A 210 -11.45 -1.55 -31.37
C LYS A 210 -11.14 -0.13 -30.91
N LEU A 211 -11.49 0.86 -31.72
CA LEU A 211 -11.30 2.27 -31.40
C LEU A 211 -12.28 2.71 -30.31
N GLU A 212 -13.55 2.33 -30.43
CA GLU A 212 -14.56 2.59 -29.41
C GLU A 212 -14.28 1.85 -28.09
N GLU A 213 -13.87 0.57 -28.17
CA GLU A 213 -13.46 -0.18 -26.98
C GLU A 213 -12.26 0.44 -26.26
N GLY A 214 -11.22 0.85 -27.00
CA GLY A 214 -10.04 1.48 -26.40
C GLY A 214 -10.32 2.86 -25.81
N LYS A 215 -11.20 3.66 -26.42
CA LYS A 215 -11.66 4.94 -25.84
C LYS A 215 -12.48 4.73 -24.58
N LYS A 216 -13.34 3.71 -24.57
CA LYS A 216 -14.09 3.31 -23.38
C LYS A 216 -13.13 2.91 -22.25
N ASP A 217 -12.12 2.09 -22.55
CA ASP A 217 -11.12 1.68 -21.56
C ASP A 217 -10.26 2.84 -21.01
N LEU A 218 -10.09 3.93 -21.79
CA LEU A 218 -9.34 5.14 -21.39
C LEU A 218 -10.19 6.20 -20.66
N SER A 219 -11.52 6.11 -20.72
CA SER A 219 -12.45 7.09 -20.14
C SER A 219 -13.06 6.67 -18.80
N VAL A 220 -12.63 5.51 -18.26
CA VAL A 220 -12.96 5.01 -16.92
C VAL A 220 -12.23 5.80 -15.83
#